data_AF-A0A543BSN7-F1
#
_entry.id   AF-A0A543BSN7-F1
#
_cell.length_a   1.000
_cell.length_b   1.000
_cell.length_c   1.000
_cell.angle_alpha   90.00
_cell.angle_beta   90.00
_cell.angle_gamma   90.00
#
_symmetry.space_group_name_H-M   'P 1'
#
loop_
_entity.id
_entity.type
_entity.pdbx_description
1 polymer ?
#
loop_
_entity_poly.entity_id
_entity_poly.type
_entity_poly.pdbx_seq_one_letter_code
_entity_poly.pdbx_strand_id
1 'polypeptide(L)'
;MSTPESFDAGVAHQIGRYADAVRVPAGHDQILVSGTPGLGPDGTLPDTMAGEATQAWQNITEILSRAGASLSDIVGVRQWLTSAEDIAAYVAVRKEFIHHEPVYMLAVVPGLVRPEFRVEIEVIAAVPATAA
;
A
#
# COMPACT_ATOMS: atom_id res chain seq x y z
N MET A 1 -2.50 -23.76 6.71
CA MET A 1 -3.18 -23.08 5.59
C MET A 1 -2.10 -22.49 4.69
N SER A 2 -2.23 -22.57 3.37
CA SER A 2 -1.17 -22.14 2.44
C SER A 2 -1.04 -20.62 2.43
N THR A 3 0.18 -20.11 2.38
CA THR A 3 0.48 -18.69 2.19
C THR A 3 0.05 -18.21 0.80
N PRO A 4 -0.26 -16.91 0.60
CA PRO A 4 -0.39 -16.34 -0.73
C PRO A 4 0.81 -16.67 -1.61
N GLU A 5 0.55 -16.97 -2.88
CA GLU A 5 1.58 -17.36 -3.86
C GLU A 5 1.74 -16.26 -4.91
N SER A 6 2.98 -15.84 -5.15
CA SER A 6 3.33 -14.86 -6.18
C SER A 6 3.71 -15.53 -7.49
N PHE A 7 3.36 -14.88 -8.61
CA PHE A 7 3.75 -15.28 -9.96
C PHE A 7 4.60 -14.20 -10.60
N ASP A 8 5.59 -14.64 -11.36
CA ASP A 8 6.53 -13.78 -12.08
C ASP A 8 6.53 -14.17 -13.55
N ALA A 9 5.99 -13.28 -14.38
CA ALA A 9 6.05 -13.33 -15.84
C ALA A 9 7.20 -12.46 -16.38
N GLY A 10 7.96 -11.80 -15.49
CA GLY A 10 9.07 -10.91 -15.80
C GLY A 10 8.66 -9.50 -16.19
N VAL A 11 7.38 -9.10 -16.04
CA VAL A 11 6.94 -7.74 -16.42
C VAL A 11 7.23 -6.76 -15.30
N ALA A 12 6.79 -7.05 -14.08
CA ALA A 12 7.00 -6.23 -12.89
C ALA A 12 8.48 -5.90 -12.65
N HIS A 13 9.35 -6.90 -12.79
CA HIS A 13 10.80 -6.79 -12.58
C HIS A 13 11.52 -5.84 -13.55
N GLN A 14 10.89 -5.45 -14.66
CA GLN A 14 11.43 -4.41 -15.55
C GLN A 14 11.27 -2.99 -14.98
N ILE A 15 10.41 -2.81 -13.97
CA ILE A 15 10.05 -1.51 -13.40
C ILE A 15 10.47 -1.44 -11.92
N GLY A 16 10.24 -2.51 -11.16
CA GLY A 16 10.56 -2.56 -9.73
C GLY A 16 10.48 -3.97 -9.17
N ARG A 17 10.73 -4.10 -7.86
CA ARG A 17 10.72 -5.40 -7.16
C ARG A 17 9.34 -5.66 -6.56
N TYR A 18 8.50 -6.38 -7.29
CA TYR A 18 7.14 -6.77 -6.91
C TYR A 18 6.60 -7.88 -7.81
N ALA A 19 5.52 -8.54 -7.40
CA ALA A 19 4.95 -9.66 -8.15
C ALA A 19 4.11 -9.21 -9.36
N ASP A 20 4.09 -10.00 -10.43
CA ASP A 20 3.15 -9.80 -11.55
C ASP A 20 1.72 -10.19 -11.16
N ALA A 21 1.58 -11.22 -10.32
CA ALA A 21 0.30 -11.59 -9.73
C ALA A 21 0.48 -12.21 -8.35
N VAL A 22 -0.55 -12.14 -7.52
CA VAL A 22 -0.67 -12.88 -6.26
C VAL A 22 -1.98 -13.66 -6.28
N ARG A 23 -1.92 -14.97 -5.99
CA ARG A 23 -3.09 -15.80 -5.75
C ARG A 23 -3.40 -15.82 -4.26
N VAL A 24 -4.56 -15.27 -3.90
CA VAL A 24 -5.14 -15.45 -2.56
C VAL A 24 -5.74 -16.86 -2.49
N PRO A 25 -5.28 -17.71 -1.54
CA PRO A 25 -5.72 -19.10 -1.48
C PRO A 25 -7.13 -19.22 -0.88
N ALA A 26 -7.77 -20.37 -1.12
CA ALA A 26 -9.07 -20.67 -0.51
C ALA A 26 -8.96 -20.66 1.04
N GLY A 27 -10.04 -20.25 1.71
CA GLY A 27 -10.06 -20.10 3.17
C GLY A 27 -9.26 -18.90 3.67
N HIS A 28 -9.15 -17.84 2.88
CA HIS A 28 -8.67 -16.53 3.30
C HIS A 28 -9.76 -15.48 3.10
N ASP A 29 -9.84 -14.54 4.03
CA ASP A 29 -10.62 -13.31 3.89
C ASP A 29 -9.75 -12.21 3.28
N GLN A 30 -10.37 -11.32 2.52
CA GLN A 30 -9.72 -10.11 2.01
C GLN A 30 -10.15 -8.90 2.83
N ILE A 31 -9.17 -8.12 3.28
CA ILE A 31 -9.39 -6.82 3.92
C ILE A 31 -9.05 -5.75 2.90
N LEU A 32 -10.07 -4.99 2.49
CA LEU A 32 -9.94 -3.88 1.56
C LEU A 32 -9.82 -2.59 2.39
N VAL A 33 -8.69 -1.90 2.27
CA VAL A 33 -8.45 -0.62 2.94
C VAL A 33 -8.67 0.50 1.93
N SER A 34 -9.49 1.49 2.28
CA SER A 34 -9.74 2.67 1.46
C SER A 34 -8.46 3.42 1.07
N GLY A 35 -8.55 4.26 0.04
CA GLY A 35 -7.54 5.28 -0.22
C GLY A 35 -7.23 6.08 1.05
N THR A 36 -5.96 6.06 1.45
CA THR A 36 -5.48 6.56 2.72
C THR A 36 -4.40 7.61 2.49
N PRO A 37 -4.68 8.90 2.74
CA PRO A 37 -3.70 9.97 2.67
C PRO A 37 -2.84 10.04 3.93
N GLY A 38 -1.80 10.88 3.89
CA GLY A 38 -0.88 11.12 5.01
C GLY A 38 -1.41 12.07 6.08
N LEU A 39 -2.70 12.00 6.42
CA LEU A 39 -3.30 12.82 7.46
C LEU A 39 -2.92 12.32 8.86
N GLY A 40 -2.47 13.23 9.72
CA GLY A 40 -2.31 12.96 11.15
C GLY A 40 -3.66 12.77 11.85
N PRO A 41 -3.69 12.22 13.08
CA PRO A 41 -4.91 12.01 13.85
C PRO A 41 -5.71 13.29 14.16
N ASP A 42 -5.04 14.43 14.14
CA ASP A 42 -5.59 15.78 14.32
C ASP A 42 -5.96 16.48 12.99
N GLY A 43 -5.80 15.77 11.86
CA GLY A 43 -6.06 16.30 10.53
C GLY A 43 -4.93 17.13 9.92
N THR A 44 -3.75 17.18 10.56
CA THR A 44 -2.57 17.86 10.01
C THR A 44 -1.92 17.08 8.88
N LEU A 45 -1.19 17.78 8.01
CA LEU A 45 -0.40 17.19 6.93
C LEU A 45 1.08 17.50 7.15
N PRO A 46 1.98 16.51 7.03
CA PRO A 46 3.40 16.78 7.01
C PRO A 46 3.82 17.66 5.82
N ASP A 47 4.82 18.51 6.04
CA ASP A 47 5.29 19.49 5.04
C ASP A 47 6.09 18.87 3.88
N THR A 48 6.43 17.58 3.97
CA THR A 48 7.25 16.89 2.97
C THR A 48 6.55 15.65 2.44
N MET A 49 6.85 15.30 1.18
CA MET A 49 6.42 14.03 0.58
C MET A 49 6.82 12.83 1.45
N ALA A 50 8.05 12.79 1.95
CA ALA A 50 8.50 11.71 2.83
C ALA A 50 7.67 11.62 4.11
N GLY A 51 7.41 12.75 4.78
CA GLY A 51 6.58 12.79 5.97
C GLY A 51 5.15 12.35 5.72
N GLU A 52 4.53 12.83 4.63
CA GLU A 52 3.15 12.48 4.28
C GLU A 52 3.03 11.00 3.90
N ALA A 53 3.97 10.44 3.15
CA ALA A 53 4.02 9.00 2.86
C ALA A 53 4.17 8.17 4.13
N THR A 54 5.07 8.56 5.04
CA THR A 54 5.28 7.86 6.31
C THR A 54 4.00 7.86 7.13
N GLN A 55 3.31 9.00 7.21
CA GLN A 55 2.03 9.09 7.91
C GLN A 55 0.95 8.23 7.24
N ALA A 56 0.88 8.18 5.91
CA ALA A 56 -0.07 7.35 5.18
C ALA A 56 0.14 5.85 5.48
N TRP A 57 1.40 5.40 5.50
CA TRP A 57 1.73 4.01 5.86
C TRP A 57 1.49 3.69 7.33
N GLN A 58 1.70 4.64 8.24
CA GLN A 58 1.32 4.49 9.66
C GLN A 58 -0.19 4.35 9.82
N ASN A 59 -0.97 5.16 9.09
CA ASN A 59 -2.43 5.05 9.07
C ASN A 59 -2.88 3.68 8.55
N ILE A 60 -2.30 3.19 7.45
CA ILE A 60 -2.57 1.84 6.93
C ILE A 60 -2.22 0.76 7.96
N THR A 61 -1.09 0.89 8.64
CA THR A 61 -0.66 -0.06 9.68
C THR A 61 -1.69 -0.14 10.81
N GLU A 62 -2.16 1.00 11.29
CA GLU A 62 -3.20 1.08 12.33
C GLU A 62 -4.55 0.52 11.85
N ILE A 63 -4.97 0.82 10.63
CA ILE A 63 -6.21 0.30 10.03
C ILE A 63 -6.16 -1.23 9.93
N LEU A 64 -5.07 -1.78 9.40
CA LEU A 64 -4.88 -3.22 9.29
C LEU A 64 -4.85 -3.88 10.67
N SER A 65 -4.12 -3.30 11.63
CA SER A 65 -4.07 -3.79 13.02
C SER A 65 -5.46 -3.91 13.64
N ARG A 66 -6.32 -2.89 13.46
CA ARG A 66 -7.73 -2.91 13.93
C ARG A 66 -8.58 -3.96 13.23
N ALA A 67 -8.23 -4.32 12.00
CA ALA A 67 -8.87 -5.38 11.23
C ALA A 67 -8.28 -6.78 11.49
N GLY A 68 -7.32 -6.91 12.42
CA GLY A 68 -6.65 -8.18 12.72
C GLY A 68 -5.61 -8.61 11.68
N ALA A 69 -5.08 -7.67 10.90
CA ALA A 69 -4.06 -7.87 9.88
C ALA A 69 -2.81 -7.03 10.15
N SER A 70 -1.77 -7.28 9.36
CA SER A 70 -0.47 -6.63 9.42
C SER A 70 0.02 -6.24 8.03
N LEU A 71 1.10 -5.46 7.96
CA LEU A 71 1.70 -5.07 6.67
C LEU A 71 2.16 -6.28 5.84
N SER A 72 2.59 -7.37 6.47
CA SER A 72 2.99 -8.60 5.77
C SER A 72 1.83 -9.34 5.11
N ASP A 73 0.59 -9.04 5.48
CA ASP A 73 -0.61 -9.65 4.88
C ASP A 73 -1.05 -8.92 3.61
N ILE A 74 -0.44 -7.77 3.29
CA ILE A 74 -0.76 -7.00 2.08
C ILE A 74 -0.41 -7.83 0.85
N VAL A 75 -1.38 -8.04 -0.02
CA VAL A 75 -1.21 -8.73 -1.31
C VAL A 75 -1.26 -7.77 -2.50
N GLY A 76 -1.79 -6.57 -2.33
CA GLY A 76 -1.83 -5.56 -3.38
C GLY A 76 -1.84 -4.12 -2.86
N VAL A 77 -1.19 -3.22 -3.60
CA VAL A 77 -1.11 -1.79 -3.27
C VAL A 77 -1.30 -0.93 -4.53
N ARG A 78 -2.19 0.05 -4.45
CA ARG A 78 -2.38 1.11 -5.45
C ARG A 78 -2.02 2.45 -4.84
N GLN A 79 -1.29 3.26 -5.59
CA GLN A 79 -0.69 4.49 -5.08
C GLN A 79 -0.87 5.59 -6.11
N TRP A 80 -1.28 6.77 -5.66
CA TRP A 80 -1.42 7.95 -6.49
C TRP A 80 -0.59 9.07 -5.90
N LEU A 81 0.25 9.68 -6.74
CA LEU A 81 1.04 10.87 -6.40
C LEU A 81 0.57 12.04 -7.26
N THR A 82 0.72 13.27 -6.80
CA THR A 82 0.39 14.47 -7.59
C THR A 82 1.57 15.03 -8.39
N SER A 83 2.79 14.58 -8.11
CA SER A 83 4.02 14.96 -8.84
C SER A 83 4.91 13.77 -9.15
N ALA A 84 5.52 13.76 -10.33
CA ALA A 84 6.50 12.76 -10.71
C ALA A 84 7.85 12.94 -9.99
N GLU A 85 8.16 14.16 -9.55
CA GLU A 85 9.39 14.49 -8.83
C GLU A 85 9.44 13.79 -7.45
N ASP A 86 8.26 13.51 -6.89
CA ASP A 86 8.07 12.90 -5.58
C ASP A 86 8.22 11.37 -5.58
N ILE A 87 8.27 10.73 -6.74
CA ILE A 87 8.30 9.25 -6.86
C ILE A 87 9.48 8.66 -6.10
N ALA A 88 10.68 9.23 -6.24
CA ALA A 88 11.88 8.70 -5.60
C ALA A 88 11.78 8.77 -4.06
N ALA A 89 11.31 9.90 -3.53
CA ALA A 89 11.11 10.10 -2.09
C ALA A 89 10.04 9.15 -1.54
N TYR A 90 8.93 9.00 -2.26
CA TYR A 90 7.86 8.08 -1.90
C TYR A 90 8.32 6.61 -1.88
N VAL A 91 9.02 6.17 -2.92
CA VAL A 91 9.52 4.79 -3.03
C VAL A 91 10.54 4.47 -1.94
N ALA A 92 11.36 5.45 -1.52
CA ALA A 92 12.27 5.28 -0.39
C ALA A 92 11.50 4.95 0.90
N VAL A 93 10.48 5.76 1.24
CA VAL A 93 9.62 5.51 2.41
C VAL A 93 8.92 4.16 2.32
N ARG A 94 8.31 3.84 1.18
CA ARG A 94 7.60 2.55 1.02
C ARG A 94 8.48 1.33 1.34
N LYS A 95 9.75 1.36 0.97
CA LYS A 95 10.70 0.26 1.24
C LYS A 95 10.99 0.06 2.73
N GLU A 96 10.71 1.06 3.56
CA GLU A 96 10.80 0.96 5.02
C GLU A 96 9.60 0.21 5.62
N PHE A 97 8.46 0.18 4.93
CA PHE A 97 7.22 -0.46 5.41
C PHE A 97 6.95 -1.82 4.78
N ILE A 98 7.30 -2.01 3.50
CA ILE A 98 7.00 -3.23 2.74
C ILE A 98 8.29 -3.94 2.36
N HIS A 99 8.48 -5.14 2.91
CA HIS A 99 9.69 -5.95 2.74
C HIS A 99 9.47 -7.21 1.89
N HIS A 100 8.22 -7.53 1.55
CA HIS A 100 7.82 -8.59 0.63
C HIS A 100 7.37 -8.01 -0.72
N GLU A 101 6.88 -8.88 -1.61
CA GLU A 101 6.55 -8.55 -3.00
C GLU A 101 5.04 -8.71 -3.28
N PRO A 102 4.17 -7.79 -2.80
CA PRO A 102 2.77 -7.73 -3.24
C PRO A 102 2.68 -7.25 -4.69
N VAL A 103 1.48 -7.24 -5.29
CA VAL A 103 1.28 -6.53 -6.57
C VAL A 103 1.26 -5.01 -6.33
N TYR A 104 1.80 -4.24 -7.27
CA TYR A 104 1.86 -2.78 -7.18
C TYR A 104 1.33 -2.08 -8.43
N MET A 105 0.70 -0.93 -8.22
CA MET A 105 0.49 0.10 -9.24
C MET A 105 0.79 1.48 -8.64
N LEU A 106 1.49 2.33 -9.39
CA LEU A 106 1.71 3.73 -9.06
C LEU A 106 1.32 4.58 -10.26
N ALA A 107 0.48 5.59 -10.03
CA ALA A 107 0.13 6.60 -11.04
C ALA A 107 0.43 8.01 -10.53
N VAL A 108 0.82 8.90 -11.45
CA VAL A 108 0.86 10.34 -11.18
C VAL A 108 -0.43 10.95 -11.74
N VAL A 109 -1.19 11.62 -10.90
CA VAL A 109 -2.51 12.19 -11.21
C VAL A 109 -2.50 13.72 -11.05
N PRO A 110 -3.38 14.46 -11.72
CA PRO A 110 -3.39 15.93 -11.62
C PRO A 110 -3.82 16.46 -10.24
N GLY A 111 -4.40 15.61 -9.39
CA GLY A 111 -4.82 15.98 -8.04
C GLY A 111 -5.56 14.86 -7.32
N LEU A 112 -5.72 15.03 -6.01
CA LEU A 112 -6.47 14.15 -5.11
C LEU A 112 -7.70 14.90 -4.55
N VAL A 113 -8.49 14.26 -3.68
CA VAL A 113 -9.75 14.84 -3.15
C VAL A 113 -9.54 16.18 -2.43
N ARG A 114 -8.37 16.38 -1.83
CA ARG A 114 -7.92 17.66 -1.29
C ARG A 114 -6.66 18.10 -2.04
N PRO A 115 -6.58 19.38 -2.46
CA PRO A 115 -5.46 19.85 -3.27
C PRO A 115 -4.14 19.88 -2.48
N GLU A 116 -4.18 19.82 -1.15
CA GLU A 116 -2.97 19.74 -0.32
C GLU A 116 -2.36 18.34 -0.23
N PHE A 117 -3.08 17.28 -0.63
CA PHE A 117 -2.56 15.91 -0.58
C PHE A 117 -1.58 15.69 -1.73
N ARG A 118 -0.41 15.12 -1.41
CA ARG A 118 0.59 14.72 -2.40
C ARG A 118 0.52 13.22 -2.69
N VAL A 119 -0.01 12.44 -1.76
CA VAL A 119 -0.09 10.98 -1.88
C VAL A 119 -1.36 10.39 -1.28
N GLU A 120 -1.88 9.36 -1.94
CA GLU A 120 -2.93 8.50 -1.42
C GLU A 120 -2.60 7.04 -1.74
N ILE A 121 -2.75 6.16 -0.73
CA ILE A 121 -2.37 4.75 -0.81
C ILE A 121 -3.58 3.89 -0.48
N GLU A 122 -3.86 2.89 -1.29
CA GLU A 122 -4.91 1.92 -1.08
C GLU A 122 -4.30 0.51 -1.07
N VAL A 123 -4.72 -0.33 -0.12
CA VAL A 123 -4.16 -1.68 0.03
C VAL A 123 -5.24 -2.74 0.14
N ILE A 124 -4.90 -3.94 -0.34
CA ILE A 124 -5.66 -5.16 -0.11
C ILE A 124 -4.76 -6.10 0.68
N ALA A 125 -5.24 -6.58 1.81
CA ALA A 125 -4.59 -7.62 2.61
C ALA A 125 -5.39 -8.92 2.56
N ALA A 126 -4.70 -10.05 2.69
CA ALA A 126 -5.31 -11.37 2.75
C ALA A 126 -4.88 -12.09 4.02
N VAL A 127 -5.84 -12.47 4.85
CA VAL A 127 -5.61 -13.18 6.12
C VAL A 127 -6.34 -14.52 6.13
N PRO A 128 -5.86 -15.53 6.87
CA PRO A 128 -6.61 -16.77 7.04
C PRO A 128 -8.03 -16.48 7.51
N ALA A 129 -9.03 -17.08 6.87
CA ALA A 129 -10.42 -16.89 7.24
C ALA A 129 -10.64 -17.44 8.65
N THR A 130 -11.37 -16.70 9.48
CA THR A 130 -11.77 -17.23 10.78
C THR A 130 -12.75 -18.37 10.53
N ALA A 131 -12.47 -19.55 11.10
CA ALA A 131 -13.45 -20.64 11.07
C ALA A 131 -14.74 -20.15 11.74
N ALA A 132 -15.84 -20.14 10.99
CA ALA A 132 -17.17 -19.84 11.51
C ALA A 132 -17.61 -20.86 12.56
#